data_AF-A0A351IY88-F1
#
_entry.id   AF-A0A351IY88-F1
#
_cell.length_a   1.000
_cell.length_b   1.000
_cell.length_c   1.000
_cell.angle_alpha   90.00
_cell.angle_beta   90.00
_cell.angle_gamma   90.00
#
_symmetry.space_group_name_H-M   'P 1'
#
loop_
_entity.id
_entity.type
_entity.pdbx_description
1 polymer ?
#
loop_
_entity_poly.entity_id
_entity_poly.type
_entity_poly.pdbx_seq_one_letter_code
_entity_poly.pdbx_strand_id
1 'polypeptide(L)' 'PYTLVKDHRTGCETGDISKVMDGGLDDFINAYLAWNAQEKSQK' A
#
# COMPACT_ATOMS: atom_id res chain seq x y z
N PRO A 1 16.94 2.76 -12.47
CA PRO A 1 15.53 3.14 -12.75
C PRO A 1 14.69 2.90 -11.50
N TYR A 2 14.27 3.98 -10.84
CA TYR A 2 13.54 3.93 -9.56
C TYR A 2 12.06 3.60 -9.81
N THR A 3 11.73 2.32 -9.94
CA THR A 3 10.34 1.86 -10.17
C THR A 3 9.66 1.33 -8.91
N LEU A 4 10.32 1.43 -7.75
CA LEU A 4 9.77 0.96 -6.47
C LEU A 4 8.90 2.03 -5.81
N VAL A 5 7.64 1.68 -5.55
CA VAL A 5 6.72 2.47 -4.72
C VAL A 5 6.60 1.77 -3.38
N LYS A 6 6.88 2.49 -2.29
CA LYS A 6 6.77 1.98 -0.92
C LYS A 6 5.83 2.85 -0.10
N ASP A 7 4.81 2.23 0.49
CA ASP A 7 3.97 2.87 1.50
C ASP A 7 4.58 2.63 2.89
N HIS A 8 4.98 3.71 3.57
CA HIS A 8 5.69 3.64 4.87
C HIS A 8 4.77 3.32 6.05
N ARG A 9 3.45 3.47 5.89
CA ARG A 9 2.48 3.26 6.98
C ARG A 9 2.13 1.78 7.11
N THR A 10 1.88 1.15 5.96
CA THR A 10 1.45 -0.25 5.84
C THR A 10 2.62 -1.20 5.59
N GLY A 11 3.75 -0.68 5.10
CA GLY A 11 4.89 -1.50 4.65
C GLY A 11 4.65 -2.16 3.28
N CYS A 12 3.55 -1.84 2.59
CA CYS A 12 3.26 -2.36 1.25
C CYS A 12 4.22 -1.74 0.21
N GLU A 13 4.79 -2.56 -0.66
CA GLU A 13 5.68 -2.12 -1.72
C GLU A 13 5.36 -2.81 -3.06
N THR A 14 5.55 -2.10 -4.17
CA THR A 14 5.39 -2.62 -5.53
C THR A 14 6.49 -2.11 -6.45
N GLY A 15 6.99 -2.98 -7.32
CA GLY A 15 7.98 -2.64 -8.35
C GLY A 15 7.38 -2.07 -9.64
N ASP A 16 6.05 -2.06 -9.75
CA ASP A 16 5.30 -1.66 -10.96
C ASP A 16 4.69 -0.26 -10.80
N ILE A 17 5.53 0.77 -10.83
CA ILE A 17 5.07 2.17 -10.72
C ILE A 17 4.06 2.58 -11.79
N SER A 18 4.17 2.05 -13.02
CA SER A 18 3.23 2.36 -14.10
C SER A 18 1.81 1.95 -13.76
N LYS A 19 1.63 0.79 -13.13
CA LYS A 19 0.31 0.29 -12.72
C LYS A 19 -0.29 1.17 -11.61
N VAL A 20 0.54 1.67 -10.70
CA VAL A 20 0.11 2.60 -9.64
C VAL A 20 -0.34 3.93 -10.23
N MET A 21 0.43 4.47 -11.19
CA MET A 21 0.11 5.73 -11.87
C MET A 21 -1.12 5.62 -12.77
N ASP A 22 -1.42 4.42 -13.28
CA ASP A 22 -2.63 4.10 -14.04
C ASP A 22 -3.87 3.89 -13.14
N GLY A 23 -3.70 3.95 -11.82
CA GLY A 23 -4.80 3.87 -10.85
C GLY A 23 -5.00 2.49 -10.20
N GLY A 24 -4.10 1.53 -10.42
CA GLY A 24 -4.09 0.23 -9.77
C GLY A 24 -3.68 0.29 -8.30
N LEU A 25 -4.50 0.94 -7.46
CA LEU A 25 -4.25 1.20 -6.04
C LEU A 25 -4.89 0.18 -5.09
N ASP A 26 -5.62 -0.82 -5.61
CA ASP A 26 -6.32 -1.83 -4.81
C ASP A 26 -5.44 -2.49 -3.73
N ASP A 27 -4.23 -2.90 -4.09
CA ASP A 27 -3.28 -3.51 -3.14
C ASP A 27 -2.93 -2.55 -1.98
N PHE A 28 -2.74 -1.26 -2.26
CA PHE A 28 -2.46 -0.24 -1.25
C PHE A 28 -3.68 0.07 -0.37
N ILE A 29 -4.87 0.10 -0.97
CA ILE A 29 -6.12 0.35 -0.25
C ILE A 29 -6.39 -0.81 0.72
N ASN A 30 -6.26 -2.06 0.25
CA ASN A 30 -6.42 -3.24 1.08
C ASN A 30 -5.38 -3.29 2.21
N ALA A 31 -4.11 -2.99 1.91
CA ALA A 31 -3.06 -2.90 2.92
C ALA A 31 -3.37 -1.85 3.99
N TYR A 32 -3.87 -0.67 3.60
CA TYR A 32 -4.27 0.38 4.52
C TYR A 32 -5.45 -0.01 5.41
N LEU A 33 -6.48 -0.63 4.83
CA LEU A 33 -7.64 -1.10 5.57
C LEU A 33 -7.26 -2.18 6.59
N ALA A 34 -6.40 -3.13 6.21
CA ALA A 34 -5.88 -4.14 7.12
C ALA A 34 -5.06 -3.53 8.26
N TRP A 35 -4.16 -2.59 7.95
CA TRP A 35 -3.35 -1.87 8.94
C TRP A 35 -4.23 -1.11 9.95
N ASN A 36 -5.21 -0.35 9.47
CA ASN A 36 -6.14 0.40 10.32
C ASN A 36 -7.04 -0.52 11.16
N ALA A 37 -7.48 -1.66 10.61
CA ALA A 37 -8.24 -2.65 11.37
C ALA A 37 -7.39 -3.25 12.51
N GLN A 38 -6.11 -3.56 12.24
CA GLN A 38 -5.19 -4.06 13.26
C GLN A 38 -4.92 -3.05 14.37
N GLU A 39 -4.77 -1.76 14.05
CA GLU A 39 -4.62 -0.70 15.06
C GLU A 39 -5.86 -0.57 15.95
N LYS A 40 -7.06 -0.70 15.37
CA LYS A 40 -8.32 -0.65 16.15
C LYS A 40 -8.50 -1.85 17.07
N SER A 41 -8.02 -3.03 16.70
CA SER A 41 -8.12 -4.22 17.55
C SER A 41 -7.16 -4.21 18.75
N GLN A 42 -6.16 -3.32 18.75
CA GLN A 42 -5.19 -3.17 19.85
C GLN A 42 -5.57 -2.07 20.86
N LYS A 43 -6.66 -1.33 20.61
CA LYS A 43 -7.22 -0.33 21.52
C LYS A 43 -8.45 -0.87 22.24
#